data_AF-A0A5S5BUB1-F1
#
_entry.id   AF-A0A5S5BUB1-F1
#
_cell.length_a   1.000
_cell.length_b   1.000
_cell.length_c   1.000
_cell.angle_alpha   90.00
_cell.angle_beta   90.00
_cell.angle_gamma   90.00
#
_symmetry.space_group_name_H-M   'P 1'
#
loop_
_entity.id
_entity.type
_entity.pdbx_description
1 polymer ?
#
loop_
_entity_poly.entity_id
_entity_poly.type
_entity_poly.pdbx_seq_one_letter_code
_entity_poly.pdbx_strand_id
1 'polypeptide(L)'
;MRKRMLAIVLLLAAAVLAGCMEKIDKLKIEAPAYMYGDQAKSVDVMIEGPFSHADNLFTGSMRIGGKKLETIVFTPGTGLIHYDERNLANGEGPKRTDLGLIYYDKETMAYAIEVTDAALYASLTGKKQEDQSKLIISSPANNEEEANAVHDRLTKLDYFED
;
A
#
# COMPACT_ATOMS: atom_id res chain seq x y z
N MET A 1 34.79 -45.86 2.00
CA MET A 1 34.76 -44.41 2.32
C MET A 1 34.16 -43.54 1.20
N ARG A 2 34.48 -43.76 -0.09
CA ARG A 2 33.96 -42.95 -1.22
C ARG A 2 32.42 -42.84 -1.35
N LYS A 3 31.67 -43.91 -1.04
CA LYS A 3 30.20 -43.90 -1.11
C LYS A 3 29.51 -43.03 -0.04
N ARG A 4 30.15 -42.83 1.12
CA ARG A 4 29.63 -41.98 2.20
C ARG A 4 29.87 -40.49 1.94
N MET A 5 30.98 -40.16 1.27
CA MET A 5 31.30 -38.78 0.87
C MET A 5 30.35 -38.27 -0.22
N LEU A 6 29.97 -39.14 -1.17
CA LEU A 6 29.01 -38.80 -2.22
C LEU A 6 27.61 -38.46 -1.67
N ALA A 7 27.16 -39.19 -0.64
CA ALA A 7 25.87 -38.95 0.00
C ALA A 7 25.82 -37.61 0.76
N ILE A 8 26.92 -37.20 1.39
CA ILE A 8 27.02 -35.92 2.11
C ILE A 8 27.00 -34.73 1.13
N VAL A 9 27.69 -34.86 -0.01
CA VAL A 9 27.68 -33.82 -1.06
C VAL A 9 26.29 -33.68 -1.70
N LEU A 10 25.58 -34.79 -1.91
CA LEU A 10 24.19 -34.77 -2.40
C LEU A 10 23.22 -34.15 -1.39
N LEU A 11 23.42 -34.39 -0.08
CA LEU A 11 22.59 -33.79 0.98
C LEU A 11 22.84 -32.27 1.11
N LEU A 12 24.10 -31.84 0.99
CA LEU A 12 24.48 -30.43 0.98
C LEU A 12 23.96 -29.70 -0.27
N ALA A 13 24.01 -30.34 -1.45
CA ALA A 13 23.47 -29.75 -2.68
C ALA A 13 21.94 -29.59 -2.65
N ALA A 14 21.22 -30.51 -1.98
CA ALA A 14 19.77 -30.39 -1.79
C ALA A 14 19.38 -29.25 -0.82
N ALA A 15 20.25 -28.93 0.15
CA ALA A 15 20.01 -27.85 1.10
C ALA A 15 20.21 -26.43 0.51
N VAL A 16 21.02 -26.28 -0.55
CA VAL A 16 21.23 -24.97 -1.22
C VAL A 16 20.04 -24.59 -2.13
N LEU A 17 19.23 -25.57 -2.56
CA LEU A 17 18.07 -25.32 -3.43
C LEU A 17 16.77 -24.99 -2.67
N ALA A 18 16.77 -25.04 -1.34
CA ALA A 18 15.71 -24.45 -0.53
C ALA A 18 15.85 -22.91 -0.39
N GLY A 19 16.55 -22.28 -1.35
CA GLY A 19 16.76 -20.84 -1.41
C GLY A 19 15.42 -20.11 -1.49
N CYS A 20 15.17 -19.31 -0.46
CA CYS A 20 14.17 -18.24 -0.33
C CYS A 20 13.01 -18.30 -1.34
N MET A 21 11.96 -19.06 -1.04
CA MET A 21 10.66 -18.72 -1.61
C MET A 21 10.24 -17.39 -0.98
N GLU A 22 10.30 -16.31 -1.74
CA GLU A 22 9.81 -15.00 -1.32
C GLU A 22 8.34 -15.12 -0.93
N LYS A 23 8.01 -14.70 0.29
CA LYS A 23 6.63 -14.68 0.74
C LYS A 23 5.91 -13.54 0.03
N ILE A 24 5.05 -13.89 -0.92
CA ILE A 24 4.13 -12.95 -1.56
C ILE A 24 2.75 -13.25 -1.00
N ASP A 25 2.21 -12.34 -0.20
CA ASP A 25 0.86 -12.46 0.33
C ASP A 25 -0.12 -11.73 -0.61
N LYS A 26 -1.27 -12.35 -0.89
CA LYS A 26 -2.37 -11.63 -1.55
C LYS A 26 -3.03 -10.74 -0.50
N LEU A 27 -2.79 -9.45 -0.58
CA LEU A 27 -3.43 -8.44 0.25
C LEU A 27 -4.82 -8.15 -0.30
N LYS A 28 -5.84 -8.28 0.54
CA LYS A 28 -7.19 -7.77 0.28
C LYS A 28 -7.68 -7.07 1.55
N ILE A 29 -7.67 -5.74 1.54
CA ILE A 29 -8.18 -4.93 2.64
C ILE A 29 -9.57 -4.43 2.25
N GLU A 30 -10.56 -4.81 3.05
CA GLU A 30 -11.95 -4.39 2.93
C GLU A 30 -12.49 -4.21 4.35
N ALA A 31 -12.17 -3.06 4.93
CA ALA A 31 -12.52 -2.68 6.30
C ALA A 31 -13.08 -1.25 6.31
N PRO A 32 -13.90 -0.88 7.32
CA PRO A 32 -14.37 0.49 7.46
C PRO A 32 -13.19 1.46 7.46
N ALA A 33 -13.29 2.50 6.63
CA ALA A 33 -12.33 3.58 6.59
C ALA A 33 -13.03 4.90 6.85
N TYR A 34 -12.33 5.78 7.55
CA TYR A 34 -12.85 7.09 7.91
C TYR A 34 -11.88 8.16 7.41
N MET A 35 -12.44 9.14 6.72
CA MET A 35 -11.74 10.29 6.18
C MET A 35 -11.95 11.49 7.11
N TYR A 36 -10.90 12.24 7.41
CA TYR A 36 -10.94 13.44 8.27
C TYR A 36 -9.94 14.51 7.81
N GLY A 37 -9.98 15.68 8.46
CA GLY A 37 -9.29 16.91 8.05
C GLY A 37 -10.31 17.94 7.56
N ASP A 38 -10.26 18.30 6.27
CA ASP A 38 -11.20 19.28 5.69
C ASP A 38 -12.64 18.75 5.51
N GLN A 39 -12.81 17.44 5.61
CA GLN A 39 -14.11 16.78 5.65
C GLN A 39 -14.03 15.49 6.45
N ALA A 40 -14.95 15.33 7.39
CA ALA A 40 -15.11 14.12 8.20
C ALA A 40 -16.26 13.25 7.66
N LYS A 41 -15.98 12.03 7.20
CA LYS A 41 -16.99 11.03 6.81
C LYS A 41 -16.39 9.64 6.64
N SER A 42 -17.24 8.62 6.73
CA SER A 42 -16.88 7.27 6.26
C SER A 42 -16.65 7.28 4.74
N VAL A 43 -15.67 6.49 4.30
CA VAL A 43 -15.32 6.34 2.89
C VAL A 43 -15.07 4.88 2.58
N ASP A 44 -15.60 4.40 1.47
CA ASP A 44 -15.32 3.05 0.99
C ASP A 44 -13.91 3.02 0.40
N VAL A 45 -13.07 2.16 0.96
CA VAL A 45 -11.74 1.87 0.43
C VAL A 45 -11.56 0.36 0.30
N MET A 46 -10.99 -0.05 -0.82
CA MET A 46 -10.60 -1.43 -1.05
C MET A 46 -9.22 -1.43 -1.68
N ILE A 47 -8.28 -2.18 -1.11
CA ILE A 47 -6.92 -2.36 -1.64
C ILE A 47 -6.76 -3.86 -1.92
N GLU A 48 -6.44 -4.21 -3.17
CA GLU A 48 -6.27 -5.61 -3.57
C GLU A 48 -5.06 -5.78 -4.48
N GLY A 49 -4.15 -6.69 -4.12
CA GLY A 49 -2.97 -7.00 -4.90
C GLY A 49 -1.91 -7.80 -4.10
N PRO A 50 -0.83 -8.25 -4.76
CA PRO A 50 0.32 -8.81 -4.07
C PRO A 50 1.07 -7.78 -3.20
N PHE A 51 1.53 -8.25 -2.04
CA PHE A 51 2.51 -7.58 -1.20
C PHE A 51 3.77 -8.45 -1.10
N SER A 52 4.91 -7.93 -1.57
CA SER A 52 6.23 -8.55 -1.40
C SER A 52 6.78 -8.17 -0.03
N HIS A 53 6.98 -9.16 0.83
CA HIS A 53 7.62 -8.92 2.14
C HIS A 53 9.12 -8.66 2.03
N ALA A 54 9.76 -9.16 0.97
CA ALA A 54 11.19 -8.97 0.76
C ALA A 54 11.50 -7.53 0.33
N ASP A 55 10.66 -6.96 -0.53
CA ASP A 55 10.85 -5.61 -1.07
C ASP A 55 10.05 -4.54 -0.32
N ASN A 56 9.27 -4.96 0.69
CA ASN A 56 8.29 -4.13 1.39
C ASN A 56 7.40 -3.35 0.39
N LEU A 57 6.94 -4.03 -0.67
CA LEU A 57 6.34 -3.41 -1.85
C LEU A 57 4.96 -3.98 -2.12
N PHE A 58 3.99 -3.10 -2.24
CA PHE A 58 2.67 -3.43 -2.77
C PHE A 58 2.58 -3.08 -4.25
N THR A 59 1.96 -3.94 -5.04
CA THR A 59 1.49 -3.61 -6.40
C THR A 59 0.09 -4.16 -6.57
N GLY A 60 -0.86 -3.35 -7.03
CA GLY A 60 -2.23 -3.81 -7.18
C GLY A 60 -3.19 -2.71 -7.54
N SER A 61 -4.42 -2.84 -7.08
CA SER A 61 -5.50 -1.89 -7.36
C SER A 61 -6.05 -1.29 -6.08
N MET A 62 -6.62 -0.10 -6.20
CA MET A 62 -7.34 0.56 -5.12
C MET A 62 -8.66 1.12 -5.63
N ARG A 63 -9.72 0.93 -4.85
CA ARG A 63 -10.96 1.68 -4.98
C ARG A 63 -11.09 2.61 -3.78
N ILE A 64 -11.33 3.89 -4.00
CA ILE A 64 -11.46 4.90 -2.95
C ILE A 64 -12.56 5.90 -3.31
N GLY A 65 -13.57 6.03 -2.45
CA GLY A 65 -14.70 6.96 -2.70
C GLY A 65 -15.41 6.73 -4.03
N GLY A 66 -15.48 5.47 -4.48
CA GLY A 66 -16.07 5.07 -5.78
C GLY A 66 -15.14 5.20 -6.99
N LYS A 67 -13.97 5.83 -6.86
CA LYS A 67 -12.95 5.88 -7.92
C LYS A 67 -12.13 4.61 -7.91
N LYS A 68 -12.01 3.93 -9.06
CA LYS A 68 -11.13 2.77 -9.24
C LYS A 68 -9.80 3.21 -9.85
N LEU A 69 -8.71 2.74 -9.26
CA LEU A 69 -7.32 2.94 -9.69
C LEU A 69 -6.76 1.55 -9.96
N GLU A 70 -6.55 1.22 -11.23
CA GLU A 70 -6.23 -0.15 -11.66
C GLU A 70 -4.82 -0.56 -11.21
N THR A 71 -3.85 0.36 -11.33
CA THR A 71 -2.45 0.11 -11.00
C THR A 71 -1.97 1.15 -10.00
N ILE A 72 -1.80 0.71 -8.74
CA ILE A 72 -1.14 1.46 -7.67
C ILE A 72 0.07 0.69 -7.15
N VAL A 73 1.06 1.45 -6.70
CA VAL A 73 2.29 0.94 -6.09
C VAL A 73 2.57 1.75 -4.84
N PHE A 74 2.97 1.08 -3.76
CA PHE A 74 3.49 1.76 -2.58
C PHE A 74 4.47 0.90 -1.79
N THR A 75 5.37 1.58 -1.11
CA THR A 75 6.13 1.04 0.03
C THR A 75 5.63 1.76 1.29
N PRO A 76 5.31 1.06 2.38
CA PRO A 76 4.82 1.69 3.61
C PRO A 76 5.75 2.83 4.10
N GLY A 77 5.20 3.97 4.47
CA GLY A 77 5.95 5.16 4.90
C GLY A 77 6.55 5.99 3.76
N THR A 78 6.31 5.59 2.51
CA THR A 78 6.75 6.33 1.32
C THR A 78 5.54 6.89 0.56
N GLY A 79 5.58 6.93 -0.77
CA GLY A 79 4.49 7.40 -1.62
C GLY A 79 3.50 6.32 -2.06
N LEU A 80 2.27 6.74 -2.26
CA LEU A 80 1.21 5.99 -2.94
C LEU A 80 1.12 6.49 -4.38
N ILE A 81 1.54 5.68 -5.33
CA ILE A 81 1.66 6.07 -6.73
C ILE A 81 0.62 5.34 -7.55
N HIS A 82 -0.04 6.05 -8.48
CA HIS A 82 -0.90 5.45 -9.50
C HIS A 82 -0.26 5.56 -10.88
N TYR A 83 -0.38 4.48 -11.66
CA TYR A 83 0.04 4.41 -13.06
C TYR A 83 -1.19 4.27 -13.96
N ASP A 84 -1.46 5.28 -14.78
CA ASP A 84 -2.52 5.23 -15.79
C ASP A 84 -1.98 4.61 -17.08
N GLU A 85 -2.32 3.34 -17.30
CA GLU A 85 -1.87 2.55 -18.45
C GLU A 85 -2.63 2.87 -19.74
N ARG A 86 -3.67 3.70 -19.72
CA ARG A 86 -4.43 4.04 -20.94
C ARG A 86 -3.57 4.74 -22.00
N ASN A 87 -2.48 5.36 -21.58
CA ASN A 87 -1.51 6.01 -22.48
C ASN A 87 -0.68 5.00 -23.28
N LEU A 88 -0.54 3.74 -22.82
CA LEU A 88 0.15 2.67 -23.54
C LEU A 88 -0.49 2.40 -24.90
N ALA A 89 -1.82 2.55 -25.01
CA ALA A 89 -2.56 2.34 -26.25
C ALA A 89 -2.16 3.36 -27.35
N ASN A 90 -1.61 4.51 -26.96
CA ASN A 90 -1.20 5.58 -27.87
C ASN A 90 0.33 5.58 -28.11
N GLY A 91 1.05 4.56 -27.64
CA GLY A 91 2.51 4.47 -27.72
C GLY A 91 3.26 5.35 -26.71
N GLU A 92 2.53 5.97 -25.77
CA GLU A 92 3.13 6.71 -24.65
C GLU A 92 3.29 5.80 -23.42
N GLY A 93 4.29 6.07 -22.58
CA GLY A 93 4.44 5.35 -21.31
C GLY A 93 3.26 5.59 -20.35
N PRO A 94 3.09 4.75 -19.32
CA PRO A 94 2.02 4.95 -18.34
C PRO A 94 2.23 6.28 -17.61
N LYS A 95 1.16 7.04 -17.42
CA LYS A 95 1.24 8.30 -16.69
C LYS A 95 1.32 8.03 -15.19
N ARG A 96 2.45 8.42 -14.58
CA ARG A 96 2.66 8.36 -13.13
C ARG A 96 1.98 9.56 -12.45
N THR A 97 1.14 9.27 -11.46
CA THR A 97 0.55 10.27 -10.54
C THR A 97 0.93 9.91 -9.11
N ASP A 98 1.49 10.87 -8.38
CA ASP A 98 1.72 10.74 -6.95
C ASP A 98 0.44 11.12 -6.20
N LEU A 99 -0.18 10.17 -5.49
CA LEU A 99 -1.48 10.37 -4.84
C LEU A 99 -1.36 10.92 -3.42
N GLY A 100 -0.22 10.70 -2.77
CA GLY A 100 -0.11 10.84 -1.33
C GLY A 100 0.97 9.98 -0.70
N LEU A 101 0.95 9.97 0.63
CA LEU A 101 1.72 9.02 1.43
C LEU A 101 0.79 7.92 1.94
N ILE A 102 1.32 6.71 2.11
CA ILE A 102 0.59 5.62 2.74
C ILE A 102 1.46 4.95 3.80
N TYR A 103 0.89 4.86 5.00
CA TYR A 103 1.41 4.08 6.11
C TYR A 103 0.61 2.79 6.18
N TYR A 104 1.27 1.68 6.42
CA TYR A 104 0.65 0.36 6.45
C TYR A 104 1.32 -0.50 7.51
N ASP A 105 0.52 -1.21 8.29
CA ASP A 105 0.95 -2.23 9.24
C ASP A 105 0.46 -3.59 8.73
N LYS A 106 1.41 -4.44 8.34
CA LYS A 106 1.14 -5.77 7.79
C LYS A 106 0.54 -6.75 8.79
N GLU A 107 0.77 -6.55 10.10
CA GLU A 107 0.27 -7.46 11.13
C GLU A 107 -1.21 -7.21 11.38
N THR A 108 -1.60 -5.94 11.45
CA THR A 108 -3.00 -5.55 11.72
C THR A 108 -3.80 -5.25 10.45
N MET A 109 -3.14 -5.26 9.28
CA MET A 109 -3.68 -4.80 7.99
C MET A 109 -4.24 -3.37 8.03
N ALA A 110 -3.81 -2.57 9.01
CA ALA A 110 -4.22 -1.19 9.16
C ALA A 110 -3.44 -0.30 8.19
N TYR A 111 -4.08 0.76 7.72
CA TYR A 111 -3.42 1.77 6.90
C TYR A 111 -3.87 3.18 7.25
N ALA A 112 -3.05 4.15 6.87
CA ALA A 112 -3.42 5.56 6.82
C ALA A 112 -2.87 6.18 5.53
N ILE A 113 -3.71 6.89 4.79
CA ILE A 113 -3.36 7.56 3.54
C ILE A 113 -3.45 9.06 3.78
N GLU A 114 -2.37 9.78 3.50
CA GLU A 114 -2.35 11.24 3.44
C GLU A 114 -2.46 11.67 1.98
N VAL A 115 -3.60 12.22 1.59
CA VAL A 115 -3.87 12.57 0.19
C VAL A 115 -3.20 13.91 -0.16
N THR A 116 -2.31 13.89 -1.15
CA THR A 116 -1.62 15.10 -1.65
C THR A 116 -1.94 15.43 -3.10
N ASP A 117 -2.50 14.49 -3.88
CA ASP A 117 -2.98 14.76 -5.23
C ASP A 117 -4.26 15.61 -5.22
N ALA A 118 -4.17 16.81 -5.81
CA ALA A 118 -5.29 17.74 -5.88
C ALA A 118 -6.53 17.17 -6.61
N ALA A 119 -6.32 16.32 -7.62
CA ALA A 119 -7.44 15.72 -8.36
C ALA A 119 -8.17 14.65 -7.53
N LEU A 120 -7.44 13.81 -6.81
CA LEU A 120 -7.99 12.85 -5.87
C LEU A 120 -8.67 13.58 -4.70
N TYR A 121 -8.01 14.56 -4.09
CA TYR A 121 -8.57 15.40 -3.04
C TYR A 121 -9.93 15.97 -3.48
N ALA A 122 -9.98 16.62 -4.65
CA ALA A 122 -11.21 17.23 -5.15
C ALA A 122 -12.31 16.20 -5.44
N SER A 123 -11.94 15.00 -5.91
CA SER A 123 -12.92 13.93 -6.14
C SER A 123 -13.54 13.40 -4.84
N LEU A 124 -12.79 13.44 -3.74
CA LEU A 124 -13.23 12.94 -2.43
C LEU A 124 -14.03 13.99 -1.64
N THR A 125 -13.63 15.26 -1.75
CA THR A 125 -14.19 16.35 -0.95
C THR A 125 -15.19 17.24 -1.70
N GLY A 126 -15.13 17.25 -3.03
CA GLY A 126 -15.85 18.22 -3.86
C GLY A 126 -15.26 19.64 -3.83
N LYS A 127 -14.08 19.84 -3.24
CA LYS A 127 -13.43 21.15 -3.08
C LYS A 127 -12.05 21.15 -3.75
N LYS A 128 -11.54 22.33 -4.09
CA LYS A 128 -10.12 22.46 -4.48
C LYS A 128 -9.25 22.32 -3.24
N GLN A 129 -8.07 21.72 -3.41
CA GLN A 129 -7.07 21.64 -2.36
C GLN A 129 -6.40 23.01 -2.20
N GLU A 130 -6.33 23.50 -0.96
CA GLU A 130 -5.59 24.72 -0.60
C GLU A 130 -4.25 24.33 0.06
N ASP A 131 -3.30 25.27 0.16
CA ASP A 131 -1.93 24.99 0.63
C ASP A 131 -1.86 24.38 2.04
N GLN A 132 -2.89 24.57 2.87
CA GLN A 132 -2.98 24.01 4.23
C GLN A 132 -3.98 22.86 4.37
N SER A 133 -4.65 22.48 3.28
CA SER A 133 -5.64 21.41 3.27
C SER A 133 -4.99 20.07 3.59
N LYS A 134 -5.51 19.40 4.62
CA LYS A 134 -5.14 18.03 4.97
C LYS A 134 -6.34 17.12 4.79
N LEU A 135 -6.11 15.97 4.18
CA LEU A 135 -7.10 14.93 4.04
C LEU A 135 -6.43 13.59 4.34
N ILE A 136 -6.89 12.96 5.41
CA ILE A 136 -6.33 11.70 5.89
C ILE A 136 -7.44 10.66 5.87
N ILE A 137 -7.11 9.45 5.42
CA ILE A 137 -8.03 8.31 5.38
C ILE A 137 -7.38 7.16 6.12
N SER A 138 -8.01 6.70 7.19
CA SER A 138 -7.46 5.64 8.03
C SER A 138 -8.41 4.46 8.13
N SER A 139 -7.84 3.27 8.27
CA SER A 139 -8.59 2.03 8.45
C SER A 139 -7.79 1.04 9.32
N PRO A 140 -8.45 0.23 10.16
CA PRO A 140 -9.89 0.25 10.43
C PRO A 140 -10.31 1.46 11.27
N ALA A 141 -11.36 2.17 10.86
CA ALA A 141 -11.93 3.28 11.64
C ALA A 141 -13.39 3.55 11.26
N ASN A 142 -14.23 3.78 12.26
CA ASN A 142 -15.66 4.11 12.09
C ASN A 142 -15.96 5.58 12.35
N ASN A 143 -15.05 6.29 13.00
CA ASN A 143 -15.17 7.69 13.38
C ASN A 143 -13.80 8.38 13.34
N GLU A 144 -13.81 9.69 13.53
CA GLU A 144 -12.61 10.53 13.48
C GLU A 144 -11.59 10.20 14.59
N GLU A 145 -12.05 9.85 15.79
CA GLU A 145 -11.17 9.52 16.92
C GLU A 145 -10.38 8.23 16.64
N GLU A 146 -11.06 7.19 16.18
CA GLU A 146 -10.43 5.93 15.74
C GLU A 146 -9.47 6.17 14.57
N ALA A 147 -9.85 7.02 13.61
CA ALA A 147 -9.02 7.34 12.46
C ALA A 147 -7.71 8.04 12.86
N ASN A 148 -7.81 9.04 13.74
CA ASN A 148 -6.65 9.72 14.31
C ASN A 148 -5.76 8.74 15.08
N ALA A 149 -6.33 7.87 15.92
CA ALA A 149 -5.57 6.89 16.67
C ALA A 149 -4.81 5.91 15.77
N VAL A 150 -5.43 5.47 14.66
CA VAL A 150 -4.76 4.63 13.65
C VAL A 150 -3.63 5.39 12.97
N HIS A 151 -3.88 6.61 12.49
CA HIS A 151 -2.86 7.43 11.82
C HIS A 151 -1.67 7.75 12.74
N ASP A 152 -1.92 8.19 13.97
CA ASP A 152 -0.89 8.47 14.97
C ASP A 152 -0.06 7.24 15.33
N ARG A 153 -0.70 6.07 15.41
CA ARG A 153 0.01 4.81 15.67
C ARG A 153 0.91 4.46 14.48
N LEU A 154 0.39 4.54 13.26
CA LEU A 154 1.11 4.13 12.06
C LEU A 154 2.25 5.09 11.71
N THR A 155 2.07 6.40 11.85
CA THR A 155 3.14 7.40 11.57
C THR A 155 4.33 7.31 12.53
N LYS A 156 4.15 6.67 13.68
CA LYS A 156 5.21 6.41 14.66
C LYS A 156 5.90 5.05 14.46
N LEU A 157 5.42 4.22 13.54
CA LEU A 157 6.15 3.03 13.16
C LEU A 157 7.41 3.48 12.42
N ASP A 158 8.56 2.94 12.85
CA ASP A 158 9.80 3.20 12.16
C ASP A 158 9.82 2.39 10.86
N TYR A 159 9.64 3.08 9.74
CA TYR A 159 9.65 2.46 8.40
C TYR A 159 11.06 2.42 7.80
N PHE A 160 12.09 2.89 8.52
CA PHE A 160 13.45 3.07 8.01
C PHE A 160 14.52 2.25 8.75
N GLU A 161 14.14 1.43 9.74
CA GLU A 161 15.04 0.47 10.37
C GLU A 161 14.93 -0.92 9.72
N ASP A 162 15.77 -1.16 8.71
CA ASP A 162 16.24 -2.50 8.28
C ASP A 162 17.74 -2.44 7.97
#